data_AF-A0A381SKZ7-F1
#
_entry.id   AF-A0A381SKZ7-F1
#
_cell.length_a   1.000
_cell.length_b   1.000
_cell.length_c   1.000
_cell.angle_alpha   90.00
_cell.angle_beta   90.00
_cell.angle_gamma   90.00
#
_symmetry.space_group_name_H-M   'P 1'
#
loop_
_entity.id
_entity.type
_entity.pdbx_description
1 polymer ?
#
loop_
_entity_poly.entity_id
_entity_poly.type
_entity_poly.pdbx_seq_one_letter_code
_entity_poly.pdbx_strand_id
1 'polypeptide(L)' 'MFSKNDMARMAAKQGDLVYLSDKRKWLGGLKSIHSVYGRPHQDDGIVYLDKTQVENGLFDDGRPLIAEKEM' A
#
# COMPACT_ATOMS: atom_id res chain seq x y z
N MET A 1 -6.13 -0.62 1.49
CA MET A 1 -6.50 -0.98 2.88
C MET A 1 -5.50 -2.00 3.40
N PHE A 2 -5.17 -1.93 4.69
CA PHE A 2 -4.16 -2.77 5.34
C PHE A 2 -4.76 -3.53 6.51
N SER A 3 -4.12 -4.62 6.94
CA SER A 3 -4.55 -5.34 8.14
C SER A 3 -4.38 -4.48 9.40
N LYS A 4 -5.11 -4.80 10.46
CA LYS A 4 -4.91 -4.18 11.79
C LYS A 4 -3.48 -4.35 12.29
N ASN A 5 -2.87 -5.52 12.07
CA ASN A 5 -1.53 -5.81 12.55
C ASN A 5 -0.47 -5.05 11.76
N ASP A 6 -0.61 -4.92 10.44
CA ASP A 6 0.35 -4.17 9.63
C ASP A 6 0.26 -2.67 9.92
N MET A 7 -0.94 -2.12 10.09
CA MET A 7 -1.10 -0.74 10.54
C MET A 7 -0.48 -0.51 11.93
N ALA A 8 -0.65 -1.45 12.87
CA ALA A 8 -0.02 -1.36 14.19
C ALA A 8 1.51 -1.41 14.11
N ARG A 9 2.09 -2.28 13.27
CA ARG A 9 3.54 -2.37 13.03
C ARG A 9 4.12 -1.07 12.45
N MET A 10 3.36 -0.41 11.58
CA MET A 10 3.75 0.85 10.93
C MET A 10 3.41 2.09 11.77
N ALA A 11 2.82 1.92 12.95
CA ALA A 11 2.25 2.99 13.77
C ALA A 11 1.29 3.91 12.98
N ALA A 12 0.53 3.32 12.05
CA ALA A 12 -0.38 4.01 11.16
C ALA A 12 -1.81 4.03 11.70
N LYS A 13 -2.51 5.15 11.48
CA LYS A 13 -3.92 5.35 11.76
C LYS A 13 -4.69 5.56 10.47
N GLN A 14 -6.01 5.33 10.53
CA GLN A 14 -6.87 5.67 9.40
C GLN A 14 -6.74 7.17 9.09
N GLY A 15 -6.51 7.50 7.81
CA GLY A 15 -6.28 8.85 7.33
C GLY A 15 -4.80 9.27 7.25
N ASP A 16 -3.88 8.52 7.86
CA ASP A 16 -2.44 8.78 7.68
C ASP A 16 -2.04 8.54 6.23
N LEU A 17 -1.00 9.24 5.77
CA LEU A 17 -0.46 9.10 4.42
C LEU A 17 0.39 7.83 4.28
N VAL A 18 0.32 7.22 3.09
CA VAL A 18 1.10 6.04 2.73
C VAL A 18 1.63 6.15 1.32
N TYR A 19 2.92 5.90 1.17
CA TYR A 19 3.55 5.69 -0.12
C TYR A 19 3.56 4.19 -0.44
N LEU A 20 3.05 3.81 -1.61
CA LEU A 20 3.06 2.45 -2.13
C LEU A 20 3.96 2.39 -3.35
N SER A 21 4.84 1.40 -3.43
CA SER A 21 5.68 1.17 -4.61
C SER A 21 5.84 -0.32 -4.91
N ASP A 22 6.01 -0.68 -6.19
CA ASP A 22 6.32 -2.07 -6.55
C ASP A 22 7.69 -2.46 -5.97
N LYS A 23 7.77 -3.65 -5.37
CA LYS A 23 8.98 -4.13 -4.69
C LYS A 23 10.20 -4.28 -5.63
N ARG A 24 10.00 -4.38 -6.94
CA ARG A 24 11.06 -4.59 -7.94
C ARG A 24 11.76 -3.25 -8.26
N LYS A 25 12.94 -3.03 -7.69
CA LYS A 25 13.71 -1.77 -7.85
C LYS A 25 13.94 -1.31 -9.30
N TRP A 26 14.20 -2.20 -10.25
CA TRP A 26 14.57 -1.86 -11.63
C TRP A 26 13.46 -2.08 -12.68
N LEU A 27 12.37 -2.76 -12.31
CA LEU A 27 11.24 -3.08 -13.20
C LEU A 27 9.90 -2.51 -12.68
N GLY A 28 9.90 -1.97 -11.46
CA GLY A 28 8.71 -1.54 -10.74
C GLY A 28 8.90 -0.25 -9.92
N GLY A 29 10.12 0.29 -9.77
CA GLY A 29 10.35 1.51 -8.98
C GLY A 29 9.61 2.77 -9.48
N LEU A 30 9.13 2.78 -10.73
CA LEU A 30 8.27 3.84 -11.29
C LEU A 30 6.76 3.57 -11.06
N LYS A 31 6.39 2.36 -10.66
CA LYS A 31 5.01 1.97 -10.33
C LYS A 31 4.78 2.29 -8.86
N SER A 32 4.18 3.44 -8.59
CA SER A 32 3.95 3.90 -7.22
C SER A 32 2.79 4.89 -7.13
N ILE A 33 2.25 5.04 -5.91
CA ILE A 33 1.26 6.08 -5.58
C ILE A 33 1.48 6.60 -4.17
N HIS A 34 1.07 7.85 -3.96
CA HIS A 34 0.72 8.36 -2.64
C HIS A 34 -0.77 8.09 -2.40
N SER A 35 -1.12 7.65 -1.20
CA SER A 35 -2.50 7.40 -0.79
C SER A 35 -2.68 7.61 0.71
N VAL A 36 -3.80 7.15 1.25
CA VAL A 36 -4.10 7.19 2.68
C VAL A 36 -4.45 5.81 3.22
N TYR A 37 -4.12 5.56 4.49
CA TYR A 37 -4.59 4.38 5.20
C TYR A 37 -6.11 4.42 5.36
N GLY A 38 -6.79 3.46 4.74
CA GLY A 38 -8.23 3.25 4.90
C GLY A 38 -8.59 2.52 6.20
N ARG A 39 -9.86 2.09 6.30
CA ARG A 39 -10.31 1.22 7.39
C ARG A 39 -9.51 -0.11 7.36
N PRO A 40 -9.04 -0.63 8.51
CA PRO A 40 -8.27 -1.86 8.51
C PRO A 40 -9.13 -3.12 8.31
N HIS A 41 -8.51 -4.18 7.79
CA HIS A 41 -9.06 -5.55 7.70
C HIS A 41 -8.23 -6.53 8.56
N GLN A 42 -8.39 -7.85 8.37
CA GLN A 42 -7.82 -8.90 9.24
C GLN A 42 -6.79 -9.81 8.53
N ASP A 43 -6.40 -9.49 7.30
CA ASP A 43 -5.56 -10.35 6.46
C ASP A 43 -4.15 -9.80 6.39
N ASP A 44 -3.27 -10.29 7.28
CA ASP A 44 -1.89 -9.81 7.39
C ASP A 44 -1.11 -10.00 6.09
N GLY A 45 -0.34 -8.98 5.71
CA GLY A 45 0.48 -8.96 4.50
C GLY A 45 -0.29 -8.77 3.20
N ILE A 46 -1.61 -8.62 3.25
CA ILE A 46 -2.45 -8.33 2.08
C ILE A 46 -2.79 -6.84 2.07
N VAL A 47 -2.62 -6.20 0.91
CA VAL A 47 -3.08 -4.83 0.66
C VAL A 47 -4.20 -4.88 -0.38
N TYR A 48 -5.38 -4.37 0.00
CA TYR A 48 -6.48 -4.21 -0.94
C TYR A 48 -6.43 -2.82 -1.57
N LEU A 49 -6.35 -2.77 -2.89
CA LEU A 49 -6.39 -1.53 -3.66
C LEU A 49 -7.68 -1.48 -4.48
N ASP A 50 -8.28 -0.30 -4.58
CA ASP A 50 -9.35 -0.09 -5.54
C ASP A 50 -8.77 0.06 -6.97
N LYS A 51 -9.67 0.03 -7.96
CA LYS A 51 -9.28 0.11 -9.37
C LYS A 51 -8.50 1.38 -9.70
N THR A 52 -8.88 2.52 -9.13
CA THR A 52 -8.22 3.81 -9.36
C THR A 52 -6.81 3.82 -8.76
N GLN A 53 -6.61 3.23 -7.58
CA GLN A 53 -5.29 3.06 -6.98
C GLN A 53 -4.39 2.16 -7.83
N VAL A 54 -4.92 1.06 -8.35
CA VAL A 54 -4.18 0.14 -9.24
C VAL A 54 -3.78 0.85 -10.53
N GLU A 55 -4.71 1.57 -11.16
CA GLU A 55 -4.47 2.30 -12.41
C GLU A 55 -3.45 3.43 -12.24
N ASN A 56 -3.59 4.26 -11.20
CA ASN A 56 -2.67 5.36 -10.94
C ASN A 56 -1.26 4.87 -10.58
N GLY A 57 -1.16 3.74 -9.88
CA GLY A 57 0.13 3.13 -9.51
C GLY A 57 0.73 2.23 -10.56
N LEU A 58 0.00 1.95 -11.64
CA LEU A 58 0.37 0.98 -12.67
C LEU A 58 0.74 -0.39 -12.08
N PHE A 59 0.09 -0.78 -10.99
CA PHE A 59 0.38 -2.03 -10.28
C PHE A 59 -0.14 -3.25 -11.05
N ASP A 60 0.61 -4.35 -10.96
CA ASP A 60 0.16 -5.64 -11.49
C ASP A 60 -0.46 -6.45 -10.35
N ASP A 61 -1.61 -7.09 -10.60
CA ASP A 61 -2.28 -7.93 -9.61
C ASP A 61 -1.40 -9.09 -9.13
N GLY A 62 -1.53 -9.44 -7.85
CA GLY A 62 -0.74 -10.49 -7.18
C GLY A 62 0.75 -10.18 -7.01
N ARG A 63 1.22 -8.96 -7.31
CA ARG A 63 2.62 -8.56 -7.08
C ARG A 63 2.81 -7.93 -5.69
N PRO A 64 3.95 -8.19 -5.03
CA PRO A 64 4.26 -7.58 -3.74
C PRO A 64 4.60 -6.09 -3.91
N LEU A 65 4.04 -5.28 -3.03
CA LEU A 65 4.34 -3.86 -2.88
C LEU A 65 5.17 -3.61 -1.61
N ILE A 66 5.84 -2.47 -1.58
CA ILE A 66 6.40 -1.84 -0.39
C ILE A 66 5.43 -0.74 0.03
N ALA A 67 5.14 -0.66 1.33
CA ALA A 67 4.33 0.38 1.93
C ALA A 67 5.15 1.14 2.97
N GLU A 68 5.17 2.46 2.86
CA GLU A 68 5.90 3.34 3.76
C GLU A 68 4.92 4.38 4.31
N LYS A 69 4.80 4.47 5.64
CA LYS A 69 4.02 5.55 6.29
C LYS A 69 4.74 6.88 6.03
N GLU A 70 4.03 7.83 5.47
CA GLU A 70 4.52 9.21 5.35
C GLU A 70 4.19 9.97 6.65
N MET A 71 4.99 11.00 6.94
CA MET A 71 5.04 11.70 8.25
C MET A 71 3.65 11.97 8.85
#